data_AF-A0A8T4BR40-F1
#
_entry.id   AF-A0A8T4BR40-F1
#
_cell.length_a   1.000
_cell.length_b   1.000
_cell.length_c   1.000
_cell.angle_alpha   90.00
_cell.angle_beta   90.00
_cell.angle_gamma   90.00
#
_symmetry.space_group_name_H-M   'P 1'
#
loop_
_entity.id
_entity.type
_entity.pdbx_description
1 polymer ?
#
loop_
_entity_poly.entity_id
_entity_poly.type
_entity_poly.pdbx_seq_one_letter_code
_entity_poly.pdbx_strand_id
1 'polypeptide(L)'
;MLESIINPREAEKGPWKMFFIGLIYASLSLLLVEAFFSKDVVLSNYSGMIVVLFCVMFSLPFMYYSIKREEKDDETAEGMLSVWTIHKDAILGFMWLFLGFIIAFSFWNVAIGNSELFNAQLSTYCAINDGGNIDSCVAKYSQEGTQIEPTGAVAGMGRLFSILENNIYVMIFTLILSLIFGAGAIFVLAWNASVIAAAIGIFTKYQISEIPLGIARYMIHGLPEITAYFITALAGGIFGVGVIRNGVKGKKFLHVLENSVILLFVAIVILILAAIIEVFFTPVLFR
;
A
#
# COMPACT_ATOMS: atom_id res chain seq x y z
N MET A 1 12.26 -20.86 -8.50
CA MET A 1 10.90 -20.44 -8.06
C MET A 1 10.68 -19.03 -8.59
N LEU A 2 9.47 -18.59 -8.97
CA LEU A 2 9.27 -17.21 -9.48
C LEU A 2 9.70 -16.14 -8.45
N GLU A 3 9.60 -16.49 -7.16
CA GLU A 3 10.15 -15.77 -6.01
C GLU A 3 11.68 -15.55 -6.03
N SER A 4 12.43 -16.39 -6.74
CA SER A 4 13.90 -16.30 -6.84
C SER A 4 14.38 -15.49 -8.05
N ILE A 5 13.48 -14.84 -8.78
CA ILE A 5 13.82 -14.01 -9.95
C ILE A 5 14.60 -12.75 -9.53
N ILE A 6 14.47 -12.31 -8.27
CA ILE A 6 15.00 -11.03 -7.83
C ILE A 6 16.18 -11.25 -6.90
N ASN A 7 17.32 -10.68 -7.27
CA ASN A 7 18.39 -10.40 -6.33
C ASN A 7 18.14 -9.02 -5.69
N PRO A 8 17.98 -8.91 -4.36
CA PRO A 8 17.79 -7.63 -3.68
C PRO A 8 18.87 -6.58 -3.99
N ARG A 9 20.09 -7.02 -4.37
CA ARG A 9 21.18 -6.13 -4.80
C ARG A 9 20.98 -5.48 -6.16
N GLU A 10 20.22 -6.12 -7.05
CA GLU A 10 19.94 -5.58 -8.39
C GLU A 10 18.76 -4.60 -8.39
N ALA A 11 17.85 -4.74 -7.43
CA ALA A 11 16.70 -3.86 -7.25
C ALA A 11 17.11 -2.43 -6.82
N GLU A 12 18.12 -2.26 -5.98
CA GLU A 12 18.63 -0.92 -5.58
C GLU A 12 19.33 -0.17 -6.71
N LYS A 13 20.06 -0.88 -7.58
CA LYS A 13 20.74 -0.25 -8.72
C LYS A 13 19.78 0.21 -9.83
N GLY A 14 18.50 -0.13 -9.71
CA GLY A 14 17.45 0.34 -10.59
C GLY A 14 16.07 0.13 -9.97
N PRO A 15 15.63 0.98 -9.01
CA PRO A 15 14.37 0.81 -8.28
C PRO A 15 13.15 0.69 -9.21
N TRP A 16 13.20 1.37 -10.36
CA TRP A 16 12.16 1.30 -11.39
C TRP A 16 11.93 -0.11 -11.95
N LYS A 17 12.90 -1.03 -11.88
CA LYS A 17 12.71 -2.43 -12.30
C LYS A 17 11.65 -3.13 -11.45
N MET A 18 11.47 -2.70 -10.20
CA MET A 18 10.46 -3.23 -9.29
C MET A 18 9.03 -2.98 -9.80
N PHE A 19 8.83 -1.96 -10.63
CA PHE A 19 7.56 -1.72 -11.30
C PHE A 19 7.11 -2.92 -12.16
N PHE A 20 7.99 -3.41 -13.03
CA PHE A 20 7.70 -4.55 -13.90
C PHE A 20 7.53 -5.84 -13.11
N ILE A 21 8.32 -6.00 -12.05
CA ILE A 21 8.14 -7.12 -11.10
C ILE A 21 6.76 -7.05 -10.46
N GLY A 22 6.34 -5.88 -9.98
CA GLY A 22 5.02 -5.67 -9.39
C GLY A 22 3.91 -6.02 -10.37
N LEU A 23 4.01 -5.54 -11.61
CA LEU A 23 3.08 -5.89 -12.69
C LEU A 23 2.96 -7.40 -12.88
N ILE A 24 4.08 -8.11 -12.93
CA ILE A 24 4.12 -9.57 -13.12
C ILE A 24 3.50 -10.28 -11.91
N TYR A 25 3.94 -9.95 -10.69
CA TYR A 25 3.48 -10.63 -9.47
C TYR A 25 1.98 -10.42 -9.24
N ALA A 26 1.47 -9.19 -9.40
CA ALA A 26 0.05 -8.91 -9.29
C ALA A 26 -0.78 -9.56 -10.40
N SER A 27 -0.32 -9.50 -11.65
CA SER A 27 -1.00 -10.16 -12.77
C SER A 27 -1.07 -11.67 -12.58
N LEU A 28 0.04 -12.31 -12.21
CA LEU A 28 0.07 -13.76 -11.95
C LEU A 28 -0.85 -14.12 -10.77
N SER A 29 -0.84 -13.33 -9.70
CA SER A 29 -1.72 -13.57 -8.55
C SER A 29 -3.20 -13.57 -8.94
N LEU A 30 -3.63 -12.57 -9.72
CA LEU A 30 -5.01 -12.48 -10.22
C LEU A 30 -5.35 -13.59 -11.21
N LEU A 31 -4.52 -13.80 -12.22
CA LEU A 31 -4.77 -14.80 -13.27
C LEU A 31 -4.80 -16.22 -12.72
N LEU A 32 -3.94 -16.55 -11.75
CA LEU A 32 -3.98 -17.83 -11.08
C LEU A 32 -5.27 -17.99 -10.28
N VAL A 33 -5.72 -16.96 -9.58
CA VAL A 33 -6.96 -17.04 -8.80
C VAL A 33 -8.17 -17.23 -9.71
N GLU A 34 -8.27 -16.42 -10.75
CA GLU A 34 -9.34 -16.55 -11.75
C GLU A 34 -9.30 -17.91 -12.44
N ALA A 35 -8.12 -18.40 -12.85
CA ALA A 35 -8.01 -19.67 -13.58
C ALA A 35 -8.36 -20.90 -12.73
N PHE A 36 -8.00 -20.90 -11.44
CA PHE A 36 -8.11 -22.09 -10.60
C PHE A 36 -9.29 -22.08 -9.62
N PHE A 37 -9.77 -20.90 -9.20
CA PHE A 37 -10.77 -20.80 -8.12
C PHE A 37 -12.10 -20.15 -8.53
N SER A 38 -12.21 -19.52 -9.71
CA SER A 38 -13.46 -18.82 -10.09
C SER A 38 -14.66 -19.74 -10.29
N LYS A 39 -14.43 -21.02 -10.63
CA LYS A 39 -15.48 -22.03 -10.81
C LYS A 39 -15.87 -22.76 -9.53
N ASP A 40 -15.11 -22.58 -8.45
CA ASP A 40 -15.39 -23.20 -7.16
C ASP A 40 -16.42 -22.36 -6.37
N VAL A 41 -17.50 -22.97 -5.92
CA VAL A 41 -18.62 -22.28 -5.26
C VAL A 41 -18.21 -21.61 -3.95
N VAL A 42 -17.21 -22.16 -3.23
CA VAL A 42 -16.80 -21.66 -1.92
C VAL A 42 -15.62 -20.71 -2.06
N LEU A 43 -14.57 -21.14 -2.77
CA LEU A 43 -13.32 -20.39 -2.88
C LEU A 43 -13.46 -19.12 -3.72
N SER A 44 -14.38 -19.09 -4.69
CA SER A 44 -14.66 -17.87 -5.46
C SER A 44 -15.02 -16.67 -4.58
N ASN A 45 -15.79 -16.87 -3.50
CA ASN A 45 -16.15 -15.80 -2.56
C ASN A 45 -14.96 -15.20 -1.79
N TYR A 46 -13.82 -15.90 -1.74
CA TYR A 46 -12.60 -15.47 -1.07
C TYR A 46 -11.50 -15.07 -2.06
N SER A 47 -11.83 -14.92 -3.35
CA SER A 47 -10.85 -14.67 -4.41
C SER A 47 -9.94 -13.48 -4.08
N GLY A 48 -10.51 -12.36 -3.62
CA GLY A 48 -9.73 -11.18 -3.26
C GLY A 48 -8.68 -11.42 -2.16
N MET A 49 -8.99 -12.25 -1.16
CA MET A 49 -8.00 -12.62 -0.13
C MET A 49 -6.90 -13.52 -0.70
N ILE A 50 -7.26 -14.46 -1.58
CA ILE A 50 -6.29 -15.40 -2.20
C ILE A 50 -5.36 -14.63 -3.15
N VAL A 51 -5.87 -13.65 -3.90
CA VAL A 51 -5.06 -12.76 -4.75
C VAL A 51 -4.00 -12.05 -3.91
N VAL A 52 -4.40 -11.46 -2.78
CA VAL A 52 -3.48 -10.79 -1.86
C VAL A 52 -2.47 -11.79 -1.30
N LEU A 53 -2.91 -12.99 -0.91
CA LEU A 53 -2.03 -14.03 -0.39
C LEU A 53 -0.93 -14.43 -1.40
N PHE A 54 -1.27 -14.70 -2.65
CA PHE A 54 -0.28 -15.01 -3.68
C PHE A 54 0.66 -13.84 -3.96
N CYS A 55 0.13 -12.61 -3.99
CA CYS A 55 0.94 -11.41 -4.17
C CYS A 55 1.96 -11.24 -3.03
N VAL A 56 1.52 -11.50 -1.79
CA VAL A 56 2.38 -11.53 -0.60
C VAL A 56 3.46 -12.60 -0.73
N MET A 57 3.10 -13.84 -1.10
CA MET A 57 4.07 -14.94 -1.27
C MET A 57 5.17 -14.59 -2.27
N PHE A 58 4.81 -14.04 -3.43
CA PHE A 58 5.80 -13.63 -4.44
C PHE A 58 6.72 -12.51 -3.96
N SER A 59 6.21 -11.61 -3.12
CA SER A 59 6.90 -10.38 -2.71
C SER A 59 7.66 -10.51 -1.39
N LEU A 60 7.32 -11.51 -0.57
CA LEU A 60 7.89 -11.73 0.75
C LEU A 60 9.42 -11.84 0.74
N PRO A 61 10.07 -12.60 -0.17
CA PRO A 61 11.53 -12.71 -0.18
C PRO A 61 12.20 -11.36 -0.40
N PHE A 62 11.70 -10.59 -1.36
CA PHE A 62 12.23 -9.26 -1.67
C PHE A 62 12.13 -8.32 -0.46
N MET A 63 10.95 -8.25 0.17
CA MET A 63 10.72 -7.42 1.36
C MET A 63 11.64 -7.83 2.52
N TYR A 64 11.73 -9.13 2.81
CA TYR A 64 12.53 -9.68 3.90
C TYR A 64 14.02 -9.34 3.74
N TYR A 65 14.59 -9.62 2.57
CA TYR A 65 16.01 -9.36 2.34
C TYR A 65 16.34 -7.87 2.26
N SER A 66 15.40 -7.05 1.78
CA SER A 66 15.57 -5.60 1.78
C SER A 66 15.63 -5.08 3.22
N ILE A 67 14.66 -5.39 4.07
CA ILE A 67 14.64 -4.98 5.49
C ILE A 67 15.93 -5.42 6.22
N LYS A 68 16.35 -6.67 6.01
CA LYS A 68 17.56 -7.20 6.65
C LYS A 68 18.84 -6.46 6.24
N ARG A 69 18.89 -5.94 5.02
CA ARG A 69 19.99 -5.10 4.56
C ARG A 69 19.86 -3.69 5.13
N GLU A 70 18.69 -3.08 5.04
CA GLU A 70 18.42 -1.74 5.57
C GLU A 70 18.81 -1.62 7.04
N GLU A 71 18.52 -2.64 7.85
CA GLU A 71 18.90 -2.63 9.27
C GLU A 71 20.42 -2.64 9.48
N LYS A 72 21.18 -3.29 8.60
CA LYS A 72 22.64 -3.29 8.68
C LYS A 72 23.21 -1.93 8.28
N ASP A 73 22.62 -1.28 7.28
CA ASP A 73 23.06 0.03 6.80
C ASP A 73 22.64 1.14 7.80
N ASP A 74 21.50 0.96 8.48
CA ASP A 74 20.99 1.83 9.56
C ASP A 74 21.96 1.94 10.75
N GLU A 75 22.73 0.89 11.06
CA GLU A 75 23.76 0.91 12.12
C GLU A 75 24.81 2.02 11.93
N THR A 76 24.94 2.57 10.72
CA THR A 76 25.89 3.63 10.36
C THR A 76 25.24 5.00 10.16
N ALA A 77 23.91 5.08 10.22
CA ALA A 77 23.15 6.28 9.90
C ALA A 77 23.09 7.24 11.10
N GLU A 78 23.62 8.46 10.99
CA GLU A 78 23.53 9.45 12.07
C GLU A 78 22.68 10.66 11.66
N GLY A 79 21.60 10.90 12.41
CA GLY A 79 20.70 12.03 12.21
C GLY A 79 19.74 11.88 11.01
N MET A 80 18.73 12.75 10.99
CA MET A 80 17.57 12.62 10.10
C MET A 80 17.90 12.57 8.60
N LEU A 81 18.83 13.40 8.13
CA LEU A 81 19.21 13.44 6.71
C LEU A 81 19.96 12.17 6.28
N SER A 82 20.82 11.63 7.15
CA SER A 82 21.53 10.38 6.88
C SER A 82 20.57 9.20 6.83
N VAL A 83 19.67 9.10 7.82
CA VAL A 83 18.62 8.06 7.89
C VAL A 83 17.79 8.06 6.60
N TRP A 84 17.29 9.22 6.17
CA TRP A 84 16.56 9.31 4.91
C TRP A 84 17.40 8.89 3.69
N THR A 85 18.65 9.36 3.62
CA THR A 85 19.52 9.13 2.47
C THR A 85 19.86 7.66 2.29
N ILE A 86 19.99 6.90 3.38
CA ILE A 86 20.28 5.46 3.35
C ILE A 86 19.04 4.69 2.89
N HIS A 87 17.86 5.00 3.45
CA HIS A 87 16.66 4.19 3.21
C HIS A 87 15.85 4.56 1.96
N LYS A 88 16.11 5.72 1.34
CA LYS A 88 15.33 6.20 0.20
C LYS A 88 15.27 5.20 -0.96
N ASP A 89 16.33 4.44 -1.22
CA ASP A 89 16.40 3.55 -2.39
C ASP A 89 15.50 2.31 -2.18
N ALA A 90 15.45 1.79 -0.95
CA ALA A 90 14.49 0.75 -0.56
C ALA A 90 13.04 1.26 -0.62
N ILE A 91 12.78 2.46 -0.08
CA ILE A 91 11.46 3.10 -0.15
C ILE A 91 11.02 3.26 -1.61
N LEU A 92 11.90 3.76 -2.49
CA LEU A 92 11.61 3.90 -3.90
C LEU A 92 11.36 2.55 -4.58
N GLY A 93 12.15 1.52 -4.28
CA GLY A 93 11.94 0.17 -4.81
C GLY A 93 10.57 -0.40 -4.42
N PHE A 94 10.16 -0.20 -3.19
CA PHE A 94 8.85 -0.57 -2.68
C PHE A 94 7.70 0.22 -3.32
N MET A 95 7.87 1.53 -3.51
CA MET A 95 6.90 2.38 -4.20
C MET A 95 6.68 1.94 -5.65
N TRP A 96 7.76 1.60 -6.37
CA TRP A 96 7.66 1.08 -7.73
C TRP A 96 6.96 -0.28 -7.78
N LEU A 97 7.26 -1.19 -6.85
CA LEU A 97 6.56 -2.47 -6.73
C LEU A 97 5.06 -2.26 -6.54
N PHE A 98 4.68 -1.36 -5.61
CA PHE A 98 3.30 -1.04 -5.32
C PHE A 98 2.55 -0.41 -6.51
N LEU A 99 3.21 0.49 -7.25
CA LEU A 99 2.63 1.05 -8.48
C LEU A 99 2.37 -0.05 -9.52
N GLY A 100 3.28 -1.02 -9.63
CA GLY A 100 3.07 -2.21 -10.46
C GLY A 100 1.84 -3.02 -10.02
N PHE A 101 1.62 -3.18 -8.71
CA PHE A 101 0.41 -3.81 -8.18
C PHE A 101 -0.86 -3.07 -8.56
N ILE A 102 -0.91 -1.75 -8.36
CA ILE A 102 -2.11 -0.95 -8.69
C ILE A 102 -2.45 -1.09 -10.17
N ILE A 103 -1.49 -0.95 -11.07
CA ILE A 103 -1.76 -0.99 -12.50
C ILE A 103 -2.26 -2.37 -12.92
N ALA A 104 -1.59 -3.44 -12.48
CA ALA A 104 -2.00 -4.80 -12.81
C ALA A 104 -3.37 -5.13 -12.20
N PHE A 105 -3.58 -4.83 -10.91
CA PHE A 105 -4.85 -5.07 -10.25
C PHE A 105 -5.99 -4.27 -10.89
N SER A 106 -5.79 -2.99 -11.19
CA SER A 106 -6.82 -2.14 -11.82
C SER A 106 -7.16 -2.63 -13.22
N PHE A 107 -6.15 -2.96 -14.03
CA PHE A 107 -6.34 -3.48 -15.38
C PHE A 107 -7.12 -4.79 -15.37
N TRP A 108 -6.68 -5.79 -14.60
CA TRP A 108 -7.28 -7.11 -14.60
C TRP A 108 -8.65 -7.15 -13.92
N ASN A 109 -8.88 -6.35 -12.88
CA ASN A 109 -10.20 -6.20 -12.26
C ASN A 109 -11.26 -5.80 -13.31
N VAL A 110 -10.90 -4.82 -14.15
CA VAL A 110 -11.79 -4.34 -15.20
C VAL A 110 -11.84 -5.30 -16.38
N ALA A 111 -10.70 -5.83 -16.83
CA ALA A 111 -10.62 -6.68 -18.02
C ALA A 111 -11.29 -8.05 -17.83
N ILE A 112 -11.24 -8.63 -16.62
CA ILE A 112 -11.90 -9.90 -16.31
C ILE A 112 -13.39 -9.67 -16.02
N GLY A 113 -13.73 -8.59 -15.31
CA GLY A 113 -15.12 -8.24 -15.01
C GLY A 113 -15.80 -9.19 -14.03
N ASN A 114 -15.05 -9.91 -13.19
CA ASN A 114 -15.58 -10.78 -12.15
C ASN A 114 -15.76 -10.00 -10.83
N SER A 115 -17.01 -9.85 -10.38
CA SER A 115 -17.37 -9.11 -9.17
C SER A 115 -16.80 -9.70 -7.87
N GLU A 116 -16.48 -11.01 -7.86
CA GLU A 116 -15.94 -11.69 -6.68
C GLU A 116 -14.43 -11.46 -6.49
N LEU A 117 -13.71 -10.98 -7.52
CA LEU A 117 -12.25 -10.84 -7.46
C LEU A 117 -11.80 -9.86 -6.37
N PHE A 118 -12.57 -8.79 -6.11
CA PHE A 118 -12.22 -7.76 -5.12
C PHE A 118 -13.41 -7.37 -4.23
N ASN A 119 -14.29 -8.31 -3.91
CA ASN A 119 -15.48 -8.09 -3.08
C ASN A 119 -15.14 -7.55 -1.66
N ALA A 120 -14.15 -8.14 -0.98
CA ALA A 120 -13.73 -7.75 0.36
C ALA A 120 -12.97 -6.41 0.37
N GLN A 121 -12.16 -6.18 -0.67
CA GLN A 121 -11.46 -4.92 -0.91
C GLN A 121 -12.44 -3.78 -1.15
N LEU A 122 -13.48 -4.03 -1.97
CA LEU A 122 -14.55 -3.08 -2.20
C LEU A 122 -15.31 -2.78 -0.89
N SER A 123 -15.62 -3.82 -0.11
CA SER A 123 -16.26 -3.64 1.20
C SER A 123 -15.42 -2.74 2.12
N THR A 124 -14.10 -2.90 2.10
CA THR A 124 -13.17 -2.04 2.85
C THR A 124 -13.21 -0.60 2.37
N TYR A 125 -13.14 -0.38 1.06
CA TYR A 125 -13.24 0.95 0.47
C TYR A 125 -14.54 1.66 0.88
N CYS A 126 -15.67 0.96 0.82
CA CYS A 126 -16.98 1.51 1.17
C CYS A 126 -17.17 1.71 2.68
N ALA A 127 -16.53 0.90 3.53
CA ALA A 127 -16.51 1.13 4.97
C ALA A 127 -15.79 2.44 5.33
N ILE A 128 -14.68 2.74 4.65
CA ILE A 128 -13.89 3.97 4.86
C ILE A 128 -14.64 5.20 4.34
N ASN A 129 -15.34 5.08 3.21
CA ASN A 129 -15.85 6.24 2.45
C ASN A 129 -17.36 6.49 2.54
N ASP A 130 -18.16 5.49 2.87
CA ASP A 130 -19.64 5.58 2.86
C ASP A 130 -20.31 4.76 3.97
N GLY A 131 -19.61 4.49 5.08
CA GLY A 131 -20.19 3.79 6.24
C GLY A 131 -20.54 2.31 6.03
N GLY A 132 -20.06 1.70 4.94
CA GLY A 132 -20.11 0.25 4.71
C GLY A 132 -21.25 -0.27 3.85
N ASN A 133 -22.18 0.58 3.38
CA ASN A 133 -23.20 0.15 2.41
C ASN A 133 -22.60 0.14 1.00
N ILE A 134 -22.44 -1.06 0.43
CA ILE A 134 -21.77 -1.25 -0.86
C ILE A 134 -22.60 -0.68 -2.01
N ASP A 135 -23.92 -0.86 -2.01
CA ASP A 135 -24.79 -0.40 -3.11
C ASP A 135 -24.83 1.13 -3.18
N SER A 136 -24.97 1.81 -2.04
CA SER A 136 -24.94 3.28 -1.99
C SER A 136 -23.56 3.82 -2.36
N CYS A 137 -22.51 3.16 -1.89
CA CYS A 137 -21.13 3.51 -2.19
C CYS A 137 -20.85 3.40 -3.70
N VAL A 138 -21.16 2.25 -4.33
CA VAL A 138 -20.96 2.06 -5.77
C VAL A 138 -21.79 3.09 -6.55
N ALA A 139 -23.05 3.32 -6.20
CA ALA A 139 -23.89 4.30 -6.87
C ALA A 139 -23.33 5.74 -6.76
N LYS A 140 -22.85 6.13 -5.57
CA LYS A 140 -22.28 7.46 -5.30
C LYS A 140 -20.97 7.70 -6.04
N TYR A 141 -20.10 6.69 -6.11
CA TYR A 141 -18.77 6.82 -6.70
C TYR A 141 -18.69 6.45 -8.20
N SER A 142 -19.74 5.82 -8.75
CA SER A 142 -19.86 5.53 -10.19
C SER A 142 -20.59 6.61 -11.01
N GLN A 143 -21.34 7.51 -10.37
CA GLN A 143 -22.05 8.58 -11.08
C GLN A 143 -21.15 9.80 -11.35
N GLU A 144 -21.13 10.24 -12.61
CA GLU A 144 -20.51 11.52 -13.02
C GLU A 144 -21.27 12.68 -12.36
N GLY A 145 -20.54 13.56 -11.66
CA GLY A 145 -21.07 14.89 -11.31
C GLY A 145 -21.87 15.03 -10.02
N THR A 146 -21.91 14.04 -9.12
CA THR A 146 -22.51 14.23 -7.79
C THR A 146 -21.57 13.80 -6.66
N GLN A 147 -20.37 14.38 -6.63
CA GLN A 147 -19.70 14.56 -5.35
C GLN A 147 -20.58 15.53 -4.56
N ILE A 148 -21.36 15.01 -3.61
CA ILE A 148 -21.88 15.84 -2.51
C ILE A 148 -20.64 16.27 -1.73
N GLU A 149 -19.97 17.31 -2.20
CA GLU A 149 -18.98 18.03 -1.43
C GLU A 149 -19.72 18.55 -0.20
N PRO A 150 -19.29 18.20 1.01
CA PRO A 150 -19.76 18.92 2.17
C PRO A 150 -19.30 20.38 2.02
N THR A 151 -20.20 21.26 1.59
CA THR A 151 -19.95 22.68 1.31
C THR A 151 -19.67 23.52 2.56
N GLY A 152 -19.29 22.89 3.69
CA GLY A 152 -18.99 23.54 4.95
C GLY A 152 -17.63 23.14 5.51
N ALA A 153 -16.87 24.12 6.03
CA ALA A 153 -15.57 23.91 6.66
C ALA A 153 -15.61 22.88 7.81
N VAL A 154 -16.73 22.80 8.54
CA VAL A 154 -16.95 21.82 9.62
C VAL A 154 -16.98 20.38 9.09
N ALA A 155 -17.59 20.17 7.92
CA ALA A 155 -17.70 18.84 7.35
C ALA A 155 -16.43 18.42 6.57
N GLY A 156 -15.66 19.38 6.04
CA GLY A 156 -14.29 19.13 5.58
C GLY A 156 -13.34 18.69 6.71
N MET A 157 -13.39 19.34 7.87
CA MET A 157 -12.59 18.95 9.04
C MET A 157 -12.98 17.58 9.59
N GLY A 158 -14.28 17.27 9.68
CA GLY A 158 -14.74 15.95 10.10
C GLY A 158 -14.22 14.83 9.19
N ARG A 159 -14.25 15.05 7.87
CA ARG A 159 -13.72 14.11 6.88
C ARG A 159 -12.20 13.95 6.97
N LEU A 160 -11.46 15.05 7.21
CA LEU A 160 -10.01 15.00 7.41
C LEU A 160 -9.64 14.10 8.60
N PHE A 161 -10.32 14.26 9.74
CA PHE A 161 -10.05 13.44 10.92
C PHE A 161 -10.40 11.97 10.68
N SER A 162 -11.53 11.66 10.03
CA SER A 162 -11.90 10.27 9.75
C SER A 162 -10.91 9.56 8.81
N ILE A 163 -10.41 10.27 7.78
CA ILE A 163 -9.40 9.73 6.87
C ILE A 163 -8.07 9.54 7.59
N LEU A 164 -7.63 10.55 8.35
CA LEU A 164 -6.38 10.47 9.09
C LEU A 164 -6.42 9.35 10.14
N GLU A 165 -7.53 9.16 10.85
CA GLU A 165 -7.74 8.08 11.81
C GLU A 165 -7.58 6.70 11.15
N ASN A 166 -8.29 6.47 10.04
CA ASN A 166 -8.19 5.22 9.28
C ASN A 166 -6.75 4.96 8.81
N ASN A 167 -6.07 5.98 8.29
CA ASN A 167 -4.71 5.87 7.81
C ASN A 167 -3.70 5.63 8.96
N ILE A 168 -3.93 6.21 10.14
CA ILE A 168 -3.15 5.92 11.35
C ILE A 168 -3.37 4.47 11.80
N TYR A 169 -4.59 3.94 11.73
CA TYR A 169 -4.84 2.52 12.00
C TYR A 169 -4.05 1.60 11.04
N VAL A 170 -4.04 1.91 9.74
CA VAL A 170 -3.24 1.16 8.74
C VAL A 170 -1.75 1.28 9.02
N MET A 171 -1.26 2.48 9.39
CA MET A 171 0.13 2.71 9.78
C MET A 171 0.52 1.88 11.00
N ILE A 172 -0.27 1.91 12.08
CA ILE A 172 -0.03 1.11 13.30
C ILE A 172 -0.03 -0.39 12.98
N PHE A 173 -0.98 -0.85 12.16
CA PHE A 173 -1.05 -2.25 11.76
C PHE A 173 0.18 -2.66 10.93
N THR A 174 0.65 -1.79 10.04
CA THR A 174 1.88 -1.98 9.25
C THR A 174 3.10 -2.09 10.16
N LEU A 175 3.22 -1.21 11.16
CA LEU A 175 4.29 -1.23 12.15
C LEU A 175 4.32 -2.55 12.92
N ILE A 176 3.17 -2.99 13.44
CA ILE A 176 3.05 -4.22 14.22
C ILE A 176 3.39 -5.45 13.37
N LEU A 177 2.83 -5.56 12.16
CA LEU A 177 3.12 -6.70 11.29
C LEU A 177 4.58 -6.74 10.86
N SER A 178 5.19 -5.59 10.61
CA SER A 178 6.61 -5.54 10.28
C SER A 178 7.49 -5.88 11.48
N LEU A 179 7.11 -5.46 12.69
CA LEU A 179 7.81 -5.81 13.91
C LEU A 179 7.80 -7.33 14.17
N ILE A 180 6.64 -7.96 14.04
CA ILE A 180 6.44 -9.37 14.38
C ILE A 180 7.02 -10.29 13.30
N PHE A 181 6.76 -9.99 12.03
CA PHE A 181 7.06 -10.89 10.91
C PHE A 181 8.17 -10.37 10.00
N GLY A 182 8.78 -9.22 10.29
CA GLY A 182 9.75 -8.53 9.42
C GLY A 182 9.07 -8.03 8.15
N ALA A 183 8.93 -8.93 7.16
CA ALA A 183 8.30 -8.66 5.87
C ALA A 183 6.76 -8.63 5.92
N GLY A 184 6.12 -8.84 7.09
CA GLY A 184 4.66 -8.94 7.21
C GLY A 184 3.88 -7.72 6.73
N ALA A 185 4.50 -6.53 6.70
CA ALA A 185 3.90 -5.33 6.14
C ALA A 185 3.45 -5.48 4.68
N ILE A 186 4.07 -6.39 3.89
CA ILE A 186 3.70 -6.60 2.49
C ILE A 186 2.23 -7.05 2.34
N PHE A 187 1.65 -7.70 3.35
CA PHE A 187 0.22 -8.01 3.38
C PHE A 187 -0.63 -6.74 3.37
N VAL A 188 -0.33 -5.79 4.25
CA VAL A 188 -1.07 -4.51 4.34
C VAL A 188 -0.95 -3.73 3.04
N LEU A 189 0.23 -3.76 2.43
CA LEU A 189 0.54 -3.02 1.21
C LEU A 189 -0.14 -3.64 -0.02
N ALA A 190 -0.10 -4.97 -0.16
CA ALA A 190 -0.83 -5.67 -1.23
C ALA A 190 -2.35 -5.52 -1.05
N TRP A 191 -2.85 -5.57 0.18
CA TRP A 191 -4.25 -5.28 0.51
C TRP A 191 -4.63 -3.86 0.07
N ASN A 192 -3.89 -2.84 0.47
CA ASN A 192 -4.16 -1.45 0.09
C ASN A 192 -4.13 -1.24 -1.43
N ALA A 193 -3.17 -1.85 -2.14
CA ALA A 193 -3.13 -1.78 -3.60
C ALA A 193 -4.41 -2.37 -4.22
N SER A 194 -4.92 -3.48 -3.68
CA SER A 194 -6.16 -4.11 -4.15
C SER A 194 -7.43 -3.32 -3.79
N VAL A 195 -7.45 -2.63 -2.64
CA VAL A 195 -8.53 -1.69 -2.26
C VAL A 195 -8.57 -0.50 -3.23
N ILE A 196 -7.42 0.09 -3.55
CA ILE A 196 -7.32 1.18 -4.53
C ILE A 196 -7.77 0.70 -5.92
N ALA A 197 -7.38 -0.51 -6.34
CA ALA A 197 -7.80 -1.07 -7.62
C ALA A 197 -9.32 -1.31 -7.72
N ALA A 198 -9.96 -1.74 -6.63
CA ALA A 198 -11.41 -1.86 -6.55
C ALA A 198 -12.09 -0.49 -6.68
N ALA A 199 -11.56 0.51 -5.98
CA ALA A 199 -12.05 1.89 -6.03
C ALA A 199 -11.88 2.54 -7.40
N ILE A 200 -10.77 2.27 -8.09
CA ILE A 200 -10.54 2.66 -9.48
C ILE A 200 -11.59 2.01 -10.38
N GLY A 201 -11.88 0.71 -10.23
CA GLY A 201 -12.90 0.03 -11.03
C GLY A 201 -14.27 0.70 -10.97
N ILE A 202 -14.71 1.13 -9.79
CA ILE A 202 -15.99 1.84 -9.63
C ILE A 202 -15.94 3.22 -10.27
N PHE A 203 -14.89 3.99 -9.98
CA PHE A 203 -14.75 5.34 -10.50
C PHE A 203 -14.71 5.37 -12.03
N THR A 204 -14.06 4.38 -12.63
CA THR A 204 -13.94 4.24 -14.08
C THR A 204 -15.14 3.57 -14.72
N LYS A 205 -16.19 3.23 -13.94
CA LYS A 205 -17.34 2.44 -14.40
C LYS A 205 -16.92 1.15 -15.11
N TYR A 206 -15.81 0.56 -14.65
CA TYR A 206 -15.19 -0.60 -15.26
C TYR A 206 -14.88 -0.40 -16.76
N GLN A 207 -14.47 0.80 -17.15
CA GLN A 207 -13.99 1.10 -18.50
C GLN A 207 -12.46 1.18 -18.52
N ILE A 208 -11.83 0.38 -19.38
CA ILE A 208 -10.36 0.32 -19.49
C ILE A 208 -9.77 1.68 -19.90
N SER A 209 -10.47 2.43 -20.75
CA SER A 209 -10.03 3.75 -21.22
C SER A 209 -9.91 4.78 -20.10
N GLU A 210 -10.68 4.62 -19.03
CA GLU A 210 -10.74 5.56 -17.89
C GLU A 210 -9.76 5.18 -16.77
N ILE A 211 -9.13 3.99 -16.82
CA ILE A 211 -8.15 3.53 -15.82
C ILE A 211 -7.03 4.56 -15.58
N PRO A 212 -6.42 5.19 -16.60
CA PRO A 212 -5.40 6.21 -16.37
C PRO A 212 -5.91 7.39 -15.54
N LEU A 213 -7.15 7.84 -15.75
CA LEU A 213 -7.76 8.92 -14.98
C LEU A 213 -8.03 8.48 -13.54
N GLY A 214 -8.51 7.26 -13.34
CA GLY A 214 -8.70 6.68 -12.01
C GLY A 214 -7.41 6.58 -11.22
N ILE A 215 -6.35 6.06 -11.83
CA ILE A 215 -5.01 6.00 -11.21
C ILE A 215 -4.54 7.41 -10.86
N ALA A 216 -4.65 8.37 -11.79
CA ALA A 216 -4.22 9.75 -11.54
C ALA A 216 -4.94 10.38 -10.33
N ARG A 217 -6.25 10.16 -10.21
CA ARG A 217 -7.06 10.65 -9.09
C ARG A 217 -6.55 10.14 -7.73
N TYR A 218 -6.33 8.83 -7.61
CA TYR A 218 -5.93 8.21 -6.35
C TYR A 218 -4.45 8.44 -6.03
N MET A 219 -3.57 8.50 -7.03
CA MET A 219 -2.12 8.61 -6.79
C MET A 219 -1.66 9.97 -6.28
N ILE A 220 -2.48 11.01 -6.35
CA ILE A 220 -2.12 12.34 -5.84
C ILE A 220 -1.96 12.35 -4.31
N HIS A 221 -2.88 11.75 -3.57
CA HIS A 221 -2.75 11.55 -2.12
C HIS A 221 -2.18 10.17 -1.78
N GLY A 222 -2.47 9.14 -2.59
CA GLY A 222 -2.05 7.76 -2.36
C GLY A 222 -0.54 7.57 -2.42
N LEU A 223 0.19 8.31 -3.26
CA LEU A 223 1.66 8.22 -3.26
C LEU A 223 2.28 8.69 -1.93
N PRO A 224 1.94 9.89 -1.39
CA PRO A 224 2.32 10.28 -0.03
C PRO A 224 1.92 9.26 1.04
N GLU A 225 0.66 8.81 1.03
CA GLU A 225 0.13 7.88 2.04
C GLU A 225 0.92 6.56 2.09
N ILE A 226 1.10 5.93 0.93
CA ILE A 226 1.80 4.65 0.84
C ILE A 226 3.30 4.81 1.12
N THR A 227 3.87 5.97 0.79
CA THR A 227 5.24 6.30 1.22
C THR A 227 5.37 6.28 2.74
N ALA A 228 4.41 6.87 3.46
CA ALA A 228 4.39 6.82 4.92
C ALA A 228 4.25 5.37 5.46
N TYR A 229 3.46 4.52 4.82
CA TYR A 229 3.36 3.10 5.20
C TYR A 229 4.66 2.33 4.93
N PHE A 230 5.35 2.57 3.81
CA PHE A 230 6.64 1.93 3.56
C PHE A 230 7.74 2.39 4.52
N ILE A 231 7.78 3.68 4.87
CA ILE A 231 8.68 4.20 5.90
C ILE A 231 8.38 3.51 7.25
N THR A 232 7.10 3.37 7.59
CA THR A 232 6.66 2.69 8.81
C THR A 232 7.03 1.21 8.81
N ALA A 233 6.87 0.53 7.68
CA ALA A 233 7.29 -0.86 7.50
C ALA A 233 8.80 -1.00 7.70
N LEU A 234 9.61 -0.11 7.09
CA LEU A 234 11.05 -0.11 7.32
C LEU A 234 11.39 0.13 8.79
N ALA A 235 10.78 1.11 9.44
CA ALA A 235 11.02 1.41 10.85
C ALA A 235 10.73 0.20 11.75
N GLY A 236 9.61 -0.49 11.53
CA GLY A 236 9.23 -1.69 12.29
C GLY A 236 10.14 -2.89 12.02
N GLY A 237 10.47 -3.13 10.75
CA GLY A 237 11.33 -4.24 10.34
C GLY A 237 12.78 -4.06 10.80
N ILE A 238 13.32 -2.86 10.65
CA ILE A 238 14.67 -2.49 11.11
C ILE A 238 14.75 -2.64 12.62
N PHE A 239 13.77 -2.10 13.36
CA PHE A 239 13.73 -2.26 14.81
C PHE A 239 13.65 -3.74 15.23
N GLY A 240 12.75 -4.51 14.61
CA GLY A 240 12.59 -5.95 14.91
C GLY A 240 13.86 -6.76 14.65
N VAL A 241 14.50 -6.57 13.49
CA VAL A 241 15.77 -7.24 13.15
C VAL A 241 16.90 -6.78 14.07
N GLY A 242 16.95 -5.48 14.40
CA GLY A 242 17.96 -4.90 15.28
C GLY A 242 17.88 -5.43 16.72
N VAL A 243 16.67 -5.64 17.25
CA VAL A 243 16.46 -6.31 18.55
C VAL A 243 17.05 -7.71 18.54
N ILE A 244 16.81 -8.49 17.48
CA ILE A 244 17.29 -9.88 17.36
C ILE A 244 18.81 -9.93 17.21
N ARG A 245 19.40 -9.04 16.41
CA ARG A 245 20.84 -9.05 16.10
C ARG A 245 21.71 -8.47 17.20
N ASN A 246 21.30 -7.36 17.81
CA ASN A 246 22.15 -6.57 18.72
C ASN A 246 21.77 -6.76 20.19
N GLY A 247 20.58 -7.28 20.50
CA GLY A 247 20.04 -7.40 21.84
C GLY A 247 19.66 -6.05 22.47
N VAL A 248 18.70 -6.06 23.39
CA VAL A 248 18.04 -4.85 23.94
C VAL A 248 18.99 -3.95 24.78
N LYS A 249 20.19 -4.43 25.13
CA LYS A 249 21.16 -3.69 25.97
C LYS A 249 22.36 -3.12 25.20
N GLY A 250 22.44 -3.33 23.89
CA GLY A 250 23.56 -2.86 23.08
C GLY A 250 23.49 -1.36 22.79
N LYS A 251 24.64 -0.66 22.72
CA LYS A 251 24.69 0.73 22.22
C LYS A 251 24.13 0.85 20.79
N LYS A 252 24.38 -0.16 19.97
CA LYS A 252 23.82 -0.27 18.61
C LYS A 252 22.29 -0.37 18.60
N PHE A 253 21.69 -1.02 19.60
CA PHE A 253 20.24 -1.11 19.70
C PHE A 253 19.59 0.25 19.99
N LEU A 254 20.19 1.06 20.87
CA LEU A 254 19.70 2.42 21.13
C LEU A 254 19.73 3.29 19.86
N HIS A 255 20.78 3.13 19.06
CA HIS A 255 20.93 3.82 17.78
C HIS A 255 19.83 3.44 16.79
N VAL A 256 19.59 2.14 16.60
CA VAL A 256 18.51 1.63 15.76
C VAL A 256 17.13 2.11 16.25
N LEU A 257 16.91 2.12 17.56
CA LEU A 257 15.68 2.64 18.14
C LEU A 257 15.47 4.13 17.82
N GLU A 258 16.52 4.95 17.97
CA GLU A 258 16.47 6.38 17.63
C GLU A 258 16.11 6.59 16.15
N ASN A 259 16.78 5.86 15.24
CA ASN A 259 16.52 5.95 13.81
C ASN A 259 15.11 5.49 13.43
N SER A 260 14.61 4.39 14.03
CA SER A 260 13.22 3.95 13.85
C SER A 260 12.22 5.01 14.31
N VAL A 261 12.48 5.71 15.42
CA VAL A 261 11.61 6.82 15.89
C VAL A 261 11.64 8.00 14.90
N ILE A 262 12.81 8.34 14.36
CA ILE A 262 12.95 9.37 13.31
C ILE A 262 12.12 9.00 12.08
N LEU A 263 12.22 7.75 11.60
CA LEU A 263 11.43 7.27 10.47
C LEU A 263 9.92 7.36 10.73
N LEU A 264 9.46 6.94 11.91
CA LEU A 264 8.05 7.04 12.30
C LEU A 264 7.56 8.49 12.36
N PHE A 265 8.38 9.41 12.86
CA PHE A 265 8.05 10.83 12.86
C PHE A 265 7.88 11.37 11.42
N VAL A 266 8.81 11.03 10.52
CA VAL A 266 8.72 11.41 9.10
C VAL A 266 7.47 10.82 8.45
N ALA A 267 7.15 9.54 8.72
CA ALA A 267 5.95 8.89 8.21
C ALA A 267 4.66 9.62 8.64
N ILE A 268 4.54 9.99 9.91
CA ILE A 268 3.37 10.73 10.43
C ILE A 268 3.21 12.08 9.72
N VAL A 269 4.30 12.83 9.53
CA VAL A 269 4.25 14.12 8.83
C VAL A 269 3.77 13.94 7.38
N ILE A 270 4.30 12.94 6.67
CA ILE A 270 3.88 12.63 5.29
C ILE A 270 2.41 12.19 5.27
N LEU A 271 1.96 11.41 6.24
CA LEU A 271 0.58 10.92 6.31
C LEU A 271 -0.43 12.05 6.52
N ILE A 272 -0.10 13.03 7.37
CA ILE A 272 -0.91 14.23 7.57
C ILE A 272 -1.02 15.03 6.27
N LEU A 273 0.10 15.18 5.54
CA LEU A 273 0.10 15.83 4.22
C LEU A 273 -0.78 15.06 3.22
N ALA A 274 -0.71 13.73 3.23
CA ALA A 274 -1.54 12.88 2.37
C ALA A 274 -3.04 13.11 2.61
N ALA A 275 -3.47 13.11 3.87
CA ALA A 275 -4.87 13.35 4.25
C ALA A 275 -5.35 14.77 3.83
N ILE A 276 -4.50 15.79 3.99
CA ILE A 276 -4.79 17.15 3.52
C ILE A 276 -4.99 17.17 1.99
N ILE A 277 -4.10 16.49 1.26
CA ILE A 277 -4.19 16.38 -0.20
C ILE A 277 -5.50 15.69 -0.60
N GLU A 278 -5.85 14.58 0.05
CA GLU A 278 -7.07 13.81 -0.25
C GLU A 278 -8.34 14.63 -0.02
N VAL A 279 -8.43 15.36 1.10
CA VAL A 279 -9.66 16.08 1.47
C VAL A 279 -9.82 17.39 0.74
N PHE A 280 -8.74 18.15 0.55
CA PHE A 280 -8.84 19.53 0.06
C PHE A 280 -8.39 19.71 -1.39
N PHE A 281 -7.48 18.88 -1.90
CA PHE A 281 -6.90 19.07 -3.24
C PHE A 281 -7.45 18.07 -4.27
N THR A 282 -7.52 16.78 -3.96
CA THR A 282 -8.01 15.76 -4.89
C THR A 282 -9.43 16.04 -5.41
N PRO A 283 -10.42 16.46 -4.60
CA PRO A 283 -11.78 16.74 -5.10
C PRO A 283 -11.82 17.93 -6.07
N VAL A 284 -11.00 18.96 -5.83
CA VAL A 284 -10.91 20.15 -6.69
C VAL A 284 -10.35 19.82 -8.07
N LEU A 285 -9.43 18.87 -8.14
CA LEU A 285 -8.77 18.45 -9.38
C LEU A 285 -9.60 17.47 -10.23
N PHE A 286 -10.53 16.71 -9.63
CA PHE A 286 -11.29 15.63 -10.28
C PHE A 286 -12.80 15.78 -10.03
N ARG A 287 -13.35 16.93 -10.43
CA ARG A 287 -14.79 17.22 -10.36
C ARG A 287 -15.60 16.40 -11.34
#